data_AF-A0A8S9ZH69-F1
#
_entry.id   AF-A0A8S9ZH69-F1
#
_cell.length_a   1.000
_cell.length_b   1.000
_cell.length_c   1.000
_cell.angle_alpha   90.00
_cell.angle_beta   90.00
_cell.angle_gamma   90.00
#
_symmetry.space_group_name_H-M   'P 1'
#
loop_
_entity.id
_entity.type
_entity.pdbx_description
1 polymer ?
#
loop_
_entity_poly.entity_id
_entity_poly.type
_entity_poly.pdbx_seq_one_letter_code
_entity_poly.pdbx_strand_id
1 'polypeptide(L)' 'MPEKERRLIKFAEYLASCSKEASDYGKCVAIKAEKVGKGDCQAEFEKLFNCFKKNKSKALNK' A
#
# COMPACT_ATOMS: atom_id res chain seq x y z
N MET A 1 -13.67 5.89 21.11
CA MET A 1 -12.60 5.03 20.53
C MET A 1 -11.62 5.91 19.78
N PRO A 2 -10.32 5.80 20.08
CA PRO A 2 -9.33 6.81 19.73
C PRO A 2 -9.15 6.90 18.21
N GLU A 3 -9.09 8.12 17.70
CA GLU A 3 -9.05 8.50 16.29
C GLU A 3 -7.95 7.81 15.44
N LYS A 4 -6.94 7.25 16.09
CA LYS A 4 -5.86 6.44 15.49
C LYS A 4 -6.37 5.08 15.00
N GLU A 5 -7.30 4.47 15.74
CA GLU A 5 -7.87 3.16 15.40
C GLU A 5 -8.74 3.24 14.15
N ARG A 6 -9.51 4.33 14.00
CA ARG A 6 -10.25 4.62 12.76
C ARG A 6 -9.33 4.81 11.55
N ARG A 7 -8.15 5.41 11.73
CA ARG A 7 -7.18 5.58 10.64
C ARG A 7 -6.56 4.25 10.22
N LEU A 8 -6.25 3.37 11.18
CA LEU A 8 -5.73 2.03 10.90
C LEU A 8 -6.76 1.15 10.19
N ILE A 9 -8.03 1.20 10.60
CA ILE A 9 -9.11 0.44 9.94
C ILE A 9 -9.29 0.93 8.50
N LYS A 10 -9.38 2.25 8.28
CA LYS A 10 -9.44 2.80 6.91
C LYS A 10 -8.22 2.41 6.07
N PHE A 11 -7.03 2.45 6.67
CA PHE A 11 -5.79 2.01 6.01
C PHE A 11 -5.87 0.54 5.61
N ALA A 12 -6.37 -0.33 6.49
CA ALA A 12 -6.58 -1.74 6.19
C ALA A 12 -7.62 -1.96 5.08
N GLU A 13 -8.72 -1.22 5.06
CA GLU A 13 -9.71 -1.28 3.97
C GLU A 13 -9.13 -0.84 2.62
N TYR A 14 -8.31 0.22 2.61
CA TYR A 14 -7.63 0.66 1.39
C TYR A 14 -6.56 -0.31 0.93
N LEU A 15 -5.80 -0.89 1.86
CA LEU A 15 -4.86 -1.95 1.54
C LEU A 15 -5.59 -3.19 1.01
N ALA A 16 -6.74 -3.56 1.58
CA ALA A 16 -7.53 -4.68 1.10
C ALA A 16 -8.02 -4.46 -0.34
N SER A 17 -8.41 -3.24 -0.70
CA SER A 17 -8.76 -2.88 -2.09
C SER A 17 -7.56 -2.93 -3.04
N CYS A 18 -6.36 -2.65 -2.55
CA CYS A 18 -5.10 -2.71 -3.31
C CYS A 18 -4.28 -3.98 -2.99
N SER A 19 -4.93 -5.03 -2.44
CA SER A 19 -4.22 -6.22 -1.91
C SER A 19 -3.39 -6.92 -2.96
N LYS A 20 -3.82 -6.85 -4.23
CA LYS A 20 -3.09 -7.43 -5.36
C LYS A 20 -1.76 -6.71 -5.58
N GLU A 21 -1.79 -5.39 -5.70
CA GLU A 21 -0.57 -4.58 -5.84
C GLU A 21 0.32 -4.65 -4.60
N ALA A 22 -0.28 -4.78 -3.41
CA ALA A 22 0.46 -4.95 -2.16
C ALA A 22 1.20 -6.29 -2.12
N SER A 23 0.54 -7.35 -2.61
CA SER A 23 1.12 -8.69 -2.72
C SER A 23 2.23 -8.74 -3.76
N ASP A 24 2.07 -8.08 -4.91
CA ASP A 24 3.11 -7.99 -5.95
C ASP A 24 4.34 -7.21 -5.44
N TYR A 25 4.14 -6.09 -4.75
CA TYR A 25 5.23 -5.37 -4.09
C TYR A 25 5.93 -6.24 -3.02
N GLY A 26 5.14 -6.91 -2.17
CA GLY A 26 5.66 -7.82 -1.15
C GLY A 26 6.45 -8.99 -1.74
N LYS A 27 6.03 -9.54 -2.89
CA LYS A 27 6.78 -10.57 -3.62
C LYS A 27 8.11 -10.04 -4.13
N CYS A 28 8.14 -8.86 -4.76
CA CYS A 28 9.39 -8.28 -5.25
C CYS A 28 10.38 -8.04 -4.10
N VAL A 29 9.90 -7.48 -2.98
CA VAL A 29 10.73 -7.26 -1.79
C VAL A 29 11.20 -8.58 -1.17
N ALA A 30 10.32 -9.59 -1.08
CA ALA A 30 10.66 -10.90 -0.54
C ALA A 30 11.71 -11.64 -1.39
N ILE A 31 11.60 -11.56 -2.72
CA ILE A 31 12.58 -12.14 -3.65
C ILE A 31 13.95 -11.46 -3.49
N LYS A 32 13.96 -10.16 -3.19
CA LYS A 32 15.17 -9.36 -3.03
C LYS A 32 15.53 -9.11 -1.56
N ALA A 33 14.99 -9.89 -0.62
CA ALA A 33 15.09 -9.61 0.81
C ALA A 33 16.53 -9.49 1.33
N GLU A 34 17.49 -10.16 0.68
CA GLU A 34 18.92 -10.08 1.03
C GLU A 34 19.60 -8.77 0.59
N LYS A 35 19.12 -8.15 -0.49
CA LYS A 35 19.66 -6.90 -1.07
C LYS A 35 18.56 -6.08 -1.74
N VAL A 36 17.57 -5.66 -0.97
CA VAL A 36 16.55 -4.75 -1.49
C VAL A 36 17.14 -3.35 -1.59
N GLY A 37 17.52 -2.96 -2.80
CA GLY A 37 18.00 -1.61 -3.10
C GLY A 37 16.84 -0.63 -3.21
N LYS A 38 17.13 0.65 -2.94
CA LYS A 38 16.17 1.73 -3.15
C LYS A 38 15.97 1.89 -4.66
N GLY A 39 14.86 1.38 -5.19
CA GLY A 39 14.54 1.41 -6.62
C GLY A 39 14.19 0.04 -7.22
N ASP A 40 14.56 -1.06 -6.57
CA ASP A 40 14.40 -2.42 -7.12
C ASP A 40 12.94 -2.84 -7.33
N CYS A 41 12.04 -2.39 -6.44
CA CYS A 41 10.60 -2.65 -6.51
C CYS A 41 9.81 -1.36 -6.71
N GLN A 42 10.42 -0.35 -7.34
CA GLN A 42 9.82 0.98 -7.47
C GLN A 42 8.53 0.93 -8.31
N ALA A 43 8.50 0.16 -9.40
CA ALA A 43 7.32 0.07 -10.24
C ALA A 43 6.12 -0.55 -9.49
N GLU A 44 6.32 -1.63 -8.73
CA GLU A 44 5.28 -2.24 -7.89
C GLU A 44 4.86 -1.31 -6.75
N PHE A 45 5.83 -0.62 -6.13
CA PHE A 45 5.55 0.38 -5.11
C PHE A 45 4.72 1.55 -5.66
N GLU A 46 5.03 2.05 -6.85
CA GLU A 46 4.29 3.14 -7.49
C GLU A 46 2.85 2.70 -7.82
N LYS A 47 2.65 1.45 -8.26
CA LYS A 47 1.30 0.89 -8.46
C LYS A 47 0.51 0.83 -7.16
N LEU A 48 1.09 0.23 -6.12
CA LEU A 48 0.51 0.18 -4.77
C LEU A 48 0.16 1.59 -4.27
N PHE A 49 1.12 2.51 -4.35
CA PHE A 49 0.98 3.88 -3.89
C PHE A 49 -0.07 4.66 -4.68
N ASN A 50 -0.15 4.44 -6.00
CA ASN A 50 -1.17 5.06 -6.84
C ASN A 50 -2.58 4.55 -6.51
N CYS A 51 -2.75 3.24 -6.29
CA CYS A 51 -4.01 2.68 -5.82
C CYS A 51 -4.37 3.21 -4.44
N PHE A 52 -3.40 3.29 -3.53
CA PHE A 52 -3.58 3.87 -2.21
C PHE A 52 -3.97 5.35 -2.28
N LYS A 53 -3.35 6.13 -3.16
CA LYS A 53 -3.62 7.56 -3.36
C LYS A 53 -5.01 7.80 -3.96
N LYS A 54 -5.43 6.98 -4.94
CA LYS A 54 -6.80 7.01 -5.48
C LYS A 54 -7.83 6.73 -4.39
N ASN A 55 -7.57 5.74 -3.55
CA ASN A 55 -8.47 5.39 -2.44
C ASN A 55 -8.46 6.40 -1.29
N LYS A 56 -7.30 7.00 -0.98
CA LYS A 56 -7.17 8.10 -0.02
C LYS A 56 -7.92 9.35 -0.47
N SER A 57 -7.96 9.64 -1.77
CA SER A 57 -8.75 10.74 -2.31
C SER A 57 -10.26 10.49 -2.18
N LYS A 58 -10.71 9.24 -2.29
CA LYS A 58 -12.09 8.83 -1.95
C LYS A 58 -12.41 8.98 -0.46
N ALA A 59 -11.41 8.85 0.41
CA ALA A 59 -11.54 8.94 1.87
C ALA A 59 -11.72 10.36 2.41
N LEU A 60 -11.16 11.35 1.70
CA LEU A 60 -11.14 12.77 2.10
C LEU A 60 -12.38 13.55 1.61
N ASN A 61 -13.21 12.94 0.76
CA ASN A 61 -14.38 13.56 0.14
C ASN A 61 -15.72 13.00 0.68
N LYS A 62 -15.70 12.30 1.82
CA LYS A 62 -16.88 11.77 2.51
C LYS A 62 -16.87 12.15 3.98
#